data_AF-A0A7C6F3G5-F1
#
_entry.id   AF-A0A7C6F3G5-F1
#
_cell.length_a   1.000
_cell.length_b   1.000
_cell.length_c   1.000
_cell.angle_alpha   90.00
_cell.angle_beta   90.00
_cell.angle_gamma   90.00
#
_symmetry.space_group_name_H-M   'P 1'
#
loop_
_entity.id
_entity.type
_entity.pdbx_description
1 polymer ?
#
loop_
_entity_poly.entity_id
_entity_poly.type
_entity_poly.pdbx_seq_one_letter_code
_entity_poly.pdbx_strand_id
1 'polypeptide(L)'
;MDTYSHVYLSPHLDDAVLSCGGRIWQQAQAGERVLVVTLFGGAPPPATPFSPFAQSLHARWGYAADAILRRQEEDRAALAILGAEALHWPYTDCIYRRTPDGDFPYASETSLWGAIHPADEGLVAELAGRIAALP
;
A
#
# COMPACT_ATOMS: atom_id res chain seq x y z
N MET A 1 -27.26 -0.01 3.66
CA MET A 1 -25.78 -0.04 3.66
C MET A 1 -25.40 0.05 2.21
N ASP A 2 -24.79 1.15 1.82
CA ASP A 2 -24.46 1.37 0.41
C ASP A 2 -23.27 0.47 0.06
N THR A 3 -23.53 -0.55 -0.75
CA THR A 3 -22.54 -1.55 -1.20
C THR A 3 -21.65 -0.95 -2.27
N TYR A 4 -20.40 -1.41 -2.36
CA TYR A 4 -19.51 -1.07 -3.48
C TYR A 4 -19.79 -2.00 -4.65
N SER A 5 -19.85 -1.46 -5.86
CA SER A 5 -19.98 -2.27 -7.07
C SER A 5 -18.65 -2.92 -7.45
N HIS A 6 -17.53 -2.26 -7.10
CA HIS A 6 -16.18 -2.71 -7.41
C HIS A 6 -15.24 -2.46 -6.25
N VAL A 7 -14.41 -3.45 -5.96
CA VAL A 7 -13.31 -3.35 -5.00
C VAL A 7 -12.01 -3.72 -5.71
N TYR A 8 -11.05 -2.82 -5.66
CA TYR A 8 -9.68 -3.04 -6.15
C TYR A 8 -8.75 -3.22 -4.96
N LEU A 9 -7.93 -4.27 -5.01
CA LEU A 9 -6.85 -4.48 -4.03
C LEU A 9 -5.56 -3.96 -4.64
N SER A 10 -5.06 -2.85 -4.08
CA SER A 10 -3.79 -2.24 -4.47
C SER A 10 -2.70 -2.67 -3.49
N PRO A 11 -1.61 -3.33 -3.90
CA PRO A 11 -0.51 -3.60 -2.98
C PRO A 11 0.08 -2.30 -2.42
N HIS A 12 0.42 -1.34 -3.29
CA HIS A 12 1.01 -0.04 -2.91
C HIS A 12 0.17 1.15 -3.39
N LEU A 13 0.59 2.35 -2.98
CA LEU A 13 -0.05 3.66 -3.21
C LEU A 13 0.18 4.17 -4.64
N ASP A 14 -0.16 3.36 -5.64
CA ASP A 14 0.02 3.63 -7.07
C ASP A 14 -0.51 2.48 -7.94
N ASP A 15 -0.31 1.23 -7.52
CA ASP A 15 -0.52 0.02 -8.33
C ASP A 15 -1.90 -0.04 -9.01
N ALA A 16 -2.99 0.18 -8.27
CA ALA A 16 -4.34 0.14 -8.83
C ALA A 16 -4.59 1.26 -9.87
N VAL A 17 -4.07 2.46 -9.63
CA VAL A 17 -4.19 3.58 -10.57
C VAL A 17 -3.37 3.33 -11.83
N LEU A 18 -2.12 2.89 -11.68
CA LEU A 18 -1.23 2.59 -12.82
C LEU A 18 -1.72 1.41 -13.66
N SER A 19 -2.32 0.40 -13.02
CA SER A 19 -2.73 -0.85 -13.69
C SER A 19 -4.17 -0.81 -14.20
N CYS A 20 -5.06 -0.14 -13.48
CA CYS A 20 -6.52 -0.20 -13.70
C CYS A 20 -7.19 1.18 -13.78
N GLY A 21 -6.46 2.30 -13.76
CA GLY A 21 -7.02 3.65 -13.67
C GLY A 21 -8.08 3.96 -14.74
N GLY A 22 -7.86 3.54 -15.99
CA GLY A 22 -8.85 3.73 -17.06
C GLY A 22 -10.17 3.01 -16.80
N ARG A 23 -10.13 1.80 -16.23
CA ARG A 23 -11.33 1.03 -15.88
C ARG A 23 -12.03 1.59 -14.64
N ILE A 24 -11.27 1.96 -13.63
CA ILE A 24 -11.77 2.65 -12.43
C ILE A 24 -12.55 3.91 -12.84
N TRP A 25 -11.96 4.74 -13.71
CA TRP A 25 -12.61 5.94 -14.22
C TRP A 25 -13.92 5.62 -14.95
N GLN A 26 -13.92 4.65 -15.86
CA GLN A 26 -15.13 4.27 -16.61
C GLN A 26 -16.27 3.82 -15.69
N GLN A 27 -15.96 3.00 -14.67
CA GLN A 27 -16.94 2.52 -13.68
C GLN A 27 -17.51 3.68 -12.86
N ALA A 28 -16.65 4.57 -12.36
CA ALA A 28 -17.07 5.75 -11.61
C ALA A 28 -17.96 6.68 -12.45
N GLN A 29 -17.62 6.92 -13.73
CA GLN A 29 -18.45 7.72 -14.64
C GLN A 29 -19.80 7.07 -14.98
N ALA A 30 -19.90 5.74 -14.87
CA ALA A 30 -21.17 5.02 -15.00
C ALA A 30 -22.05 5.15 -13.72
N GLY A 31 -21.59 5.88 -12.70
CA GLY A 31 -22.29 6.03 -11.42
C GLY A 31 -22.11 4.84 -10.47
N GLU A 32 -21.17 3.93 -10.77
CA GLU A 32 -20.88 2.77 -9.94
C GLU A 32 -19.91 3.16 -8.81
N ARG A 33 -20.14 2.62 -7.60
CA ARG A 33 -19.26 2.89 -6.46
C ARG A 33 -18.01 2.02 -6.53
N VAL A 34 -16.84 2.64 -6.56
CA VAL A 34 -15.54 1.97 -6.63
C VAL A 34 -14.74 2.25 -5.36
N LEU A 35 -14.31 1.20 -4.66
CA LEU A 35 -13.37 1.27 -3.55
C LEU A 35 -12.00 0.76 -3.99
N VAL A 36 -10.95 1.52 -3.71
CA VAL A 36 -9.57 1.06 -3.81
C VAL A 36 -9.02 0.85 -2.40
N VAL A 37 -8.72 -0.40 -2.08
CA VAL A 37 -8.13 -0.80 -0.81
C VAL A 37 -6.63 -0.97 -1.01
N THR A 38 -5.84 -0.06 -0.43
CA THR A 38 -4.38 -0.13 -0.49
C THR A 38 -3.85 -0.89 0.71
N LEU A 39 -3.33 -2.10 0.47
CA LEU A 39 -2.92 -3.06 1.49
C LEU A 39 -1.74 -2.54 2.29
N PHE A 40 -0.66 -2.12 1.62
CA PHE A 40 0.57 -1.64 2.25
C PHE A 40 0.67 -0.12 2.28
N GLY A 41 -0.47 0.54 2.52
CA GLY A 41 -0.57 2.01 2.62
C GLY A 41 -0.25 2.56 4.00
N GLY A 42 0.10 1.72 4.98
CA GLY A 42 0.31 2.12 6.37
C GLY A 42 1.62 2.85 6.61
N ALA A 43 1.56 3.89 7.45
CA ALA A 43 2.75 4.59 7.92
C ALA A 43 3.35 3.88 9.15
N PRO A 44 4.68 3.64 9.18
CA PRO A 44 5.33 3.16 10.40
C PRO A 44 5.20 4.21 11.52
N PRO A 45 5.18 3.81 12.80
CA PRO A 45 5.08 4.74 13.92
C PRO A 45 6.16 5.83 13.87
N PRO A 46 5.86 7.06 14.33
CA PRO A 46 6.85 8.12 14.42
C PRO A 46 8.13 7.66 15.13
N ALA A 47 9.28 8.17 14.67
CA ALA A 47 10.61 7.80 15.18
C ALA A 47 11.02 6.32 14.97
N THR A 48 10.28 5.54 14.17
CA THR A 48 10.76 4.23 13.70
C THR A 48 12.05 4.40 12.89
N PRO A 49 13.16 3.73 13.24
CA PRO A 49 14.36 3.78 12.44
C PRO A 49 14.12 3.09 11.09
N PHE A 50 14.63 3.70 10.03
CA PHE A 50 14.62 3.15 8.68
C PHE A 50 15.95 2.50 8.35
N SER A 51 15.91 1.41 7.58
CA SER A 51 17.12 0.83 6.99
C SER A 51 17.80 1.86 6.06
N PRO A 52 19.12 1.77 5.84
CA PRO A 52 19.80 2.59 4.84
C PRO A 52 19.15 2.49 3.46
N PHE A 53 18.61 1.32 3.13
CA PHE A 53 17.91 1.09 1.87
C PHE A 53 16.59 1.86 1.79
N ALA A 54 15.74 1.80 2.81
CA ALA A 54 14.50 2.59 2.85
C ALA A 54 14.80 4.10 2.78
N GLN A 55 15.83 4.59 3.47
CA GLN A 55 16.27 5.99 3.38
C GLN A 55 16.72 6.36 1.95
N SER A 56 17.41 5.45 1.25
CA SER A 56 17.79 5.67 -0.16
C SER A 56 16.58 5.76 -1.09
N LEU A 57 15.53 4.98 -0.83
CA LEU A 57 14.27 5.04 -1.59
C LEU A 57 13.54 6.36 -1.34
N HIS A 58 13.49 6.82 -0.08
CA HIS A 58 12.93 8.11 0.29
C HIS A 58 13.62 9.26 -0.46
N ALA A 59 14.96 9.28 -0.42
CA ALA A 59 15.76 10.26 -1.15
C ALA A 59 15.49 10.21 -2.67
N ARG A 60 15.37 9.01 -3.25
CA ARG A 60 15.04 8.82 -4.67
C ARG A 60 13.66 9.35 -5.03
N TRP A 61 12.68 9.23 -4.13
CA TRP A 61 11.33 9.76 -4.30
C TRP A 61 11.23 11.27 -4.02
N GLY A 62 12.31 11.91 -3.55
CA GLY A 62 12.30 13.33 -3.20
C GLY A 62 11.56 13.64 -1.89
N TYR A 63 11.29 12.63 -1.07
CA TYR A 63 10.67 12.79 0.24
C TYR A 63 11.66 12.42 1.34
N ALA A 64 11.67 13.18 2.44
CA ALA A 64 12.46 12.84 3.62
C ALA A 64 11.68 11.86 4.51
N ALA A 65 11.62 12.11 5.82
CA ALA A 65 10.96 11.22 6.78
C ALA A 65 9.45 11.00 6.54
N ASP A 66 8.78 11.91 5.81
CA ASP A 66 7.32 11.88 5.60
C ASP A 66 6.90 11.16 4.31
N ALA A 67 7.81 10.39 3.68
CA ALA A 67 7.58 9.79 2.36
C ALA A 67 6.25 9.03 2.24
N ILE A 68 5.88 8.25 3.24
CA ILE A 68 4.62 7.49 3.21
C ILE A 68 3.38 8.39 3.35
N LEU A 69 3.44 9.43 4.19
CA LEU A 69 2.33 10.36 4.36
C LEU A 69 2.08 11.17 3.09
N ARG A 70 3.17 11.52 2.38
CA ARG A 70 3.09 12.15 1.06
C ARG A 70 2.45 11.21 0.04
N ARG A 71 2.90 9.95 -0.04
CA ARG A 71 2.30 8.96 -0.95
C ARG A 71 0.83 8.68 -0.65
N GLN A 72 0.42 8.70 0.62
CA GLN A 72 -0.99 8.57 0.99
C GLN A 72 -1.82 9.74 0.45
N GLU A 73 -1.28 10.96 0.52
CA GLU A 73 -1.95 12.14 -0.04
C GLU A 73 -2.01 12.09 -1.57
N GLU A 74 -0.94 11.65 -2.22
CA GLU A 74 -0.90 11.42 -3.67
C GLU A 74 -1.97 10.41 -4.11
N ASP A 75 -2.09 9.28 -3.42
CA ASP A 75 -3.08 8.24 -3.73
C ASP A 75 -4.52 8.75 -3.55
N ARG A 76 -4.81 9.47 -2.45
CA ARG A 76 -6.14 10.09 -2.25
C ARG A 76 -6.46 11.10 -3.34
N ALA A 77 -5.50 11.94 -3.72
CA ALA A 77 -5.68 12.91 -4.78
C ALA A 77 -5.92 12.24 -6.14
N ALA A 78 -5.15 11.20 -6.47
CA ALA A 78 -5.31 10.44 -7.70
C ALA A 78 -6.68 9.74 -7.76
N LEU A 79 -7.10 9.08 -6.69
CA LEU A 79 -8.40 8.38 -6.64
C LEU A 79 -9.58 9.35 -6.66
N ALA A 80 -9.45 10.52 -6.02
CA ALA A 80 -10.46 11.58 -6.11
C ALA A 80 -10.64 12.07 -7.56
N ILE A 81 -9.57 12.19 -8.35
CA ILE A 81 -9.66 12.52 -9.79
C ILE A 81 -10.42 11.43 -10.56
N LEU A 82 -10.22 10.16 -10.21
CA LEU A 82 -10.90 9.04 -10.87
C LEU A 82 -12.35 8.84 -10.40
N GLY A 83 -12.79 9.49 -9.33
CA GLY A 83 -14.12 9.30 -8.73
C GLY A 83 -14.23 8.03 -7.89
N ALA A 84 -13.11 7.53 -7.34
CA ALA A 84 -13.05 6.35 -6.49
C ALA A 84 -12.75 6.69 -5.03
N GLU A 85 -13.21 5.85 -4.10
CA GLU A 85 -12.94 5.98 -2.67
C GLU A 85 -11.65 5.25 -2.29
N ALA A 86 -10.87 5.84 -1.37
CA ALA A 86 -9.60 5.29 -0.91
C ALA A 86 -9.74 4.70 0.51
N LEU A 87 -9.29 3.46 0.69
CA LEU A 87 -9.12 2.83 2.00
C LEU A 87 -7.68 2.35 2.16
N HIS A 88 -6.92 3.01 3.05
CA HIS A 88 -5.55 2.59 3.37
C HIS A 88 -5.56 1.67 4.59
N TRP A 89 -5.04 0.45 4.42
CA TRP A 89 -4.81 -0.44 5.55
C TRP A 89 -3.52 -0.07 6.30
N PRO A 90 -3.44 -0.38 7.61
CA PRO A 90 -2.30 -0.04 8.47
C PRO A 90 -1.03 -0.87 8.22
N TYR A 91 -1.01 -1.79 7.25
CA TYR A 91 0.19 -2.57 6.99
C TYR A 91 1.25 -1.72 6.32
N THR A 92 2.49 -1.83 6.78
CA THR A 92 3.61 -1.13 6.17
C THR A 92 4.15 -1.91 4.98
N ASP A 93 4.66 -1.17 3.99
CA ASP A 93 5.50 -1.71 2.91
C ASP A 93 6.63 -2.58 3.48
N CYS A 94 7.01 -3.61 2.73
CA CYS A 94 8.05 -4.57 3.08
C CYS A 94 9.38 -3.89 3.45
N ILE A 95 9.73 -2.77 2.82
CA ILE A 95 10.96 -2.02 3.12
C ILE A 95 11.03 -1.45 4.55
N TYR A 96 9.89 -1.37 5.25
CA TYR A 96 9.79 -0.89 6.62
C TYR A 96 9.62 -2.00 7.65
N ARG A 97 9.41 -3.24 7.21
CA ARG A 97 9.16 -4.37 8.12
C ARG A 97 10.43 -4.73 8.87
N ARG A 98 10.23 -5.30 10.05
CA ARG A 98 11.31 -5.79 10.91
C ARG A 98 11.00 -7.22 11.36
N THR A 99 12.04 -8.04 11.46
CA THR A 99 11.94 -9.34 12.11
C THR A 99 11.78 -9.16 13.64
N PRO A 100 11.38 -10.21 14.38
CA PRO A 100 11.36 -10.15 15.85
C PRO A 100 12.71 -9.78 16.48
N ASP A 101 13.81 -10.14 15.80
CA ASP A 101 15.18 -9.81 16.23
C ASP A 101 15.61 -8.37 15.88
N GLY A 102 14.76 -7.63 15.15
CA GLY A 102 14.96 -6.22 14.81
C GLY A 102 15.62 -5.98 13.44
N ASP A 103 15.92 -7.04 12.68
CA ASP A 103 16.54 -6.94 11.36
C ASP A 103 15.54 -6.47 10.29
N PHE A 104 16.07 -5.88 9.20
CA PHE A 104 15.29 -5.53 8.02
C PHE A 104 15.37 -6.65 6.97
N PRO A 105 14.31 -7.45 6.77
CA PRO A 105 14.34 -8.58 5.84
C PRO A 105 14.46 -8.14 4.38
N TYR A 106 14.02 -6.91 4.06
CA TYR A 106 14.01 -6.34 2.71
C TYR A 106 14.90 -5.09 2.62
N ALA A 107 16.19 -5.26 2.90
CA ALA A 107 17.18 -4.18 3.00
C ALA A 107 17.98 -3.92 1.71
N SER A 108 17.56 -4.46 0.56
CA SER A 108 18.22 -4.28 -0.74
C SER A 108 17.29 -4.63 -1.90
N GLU A 109 17.63 -4.19 -3.11
CA GLU A 109 16.98 -4.64 -4.35
C GLU A 109 17.02 -6.18 -4.47
N THR A 110 18.16 -6.81 -4.17
CA THR A 110 18.28 -8.28 -4.22
C THR A 110 17.29 -8.99 -3.29
N SER A 111 17.08 -8.47 -2.07
CA SER A 111 16.10 -9.03 -1.14
C SER A 111 14.65 -8.72 -1.53
N LEU A 112 14.38 -7.59 -2.18
CA LEU A 112 13.03 -7.26 -2.68
C LEU A 112 12.57 -8.23 -3.76
N TRP A 113 13.49 -8.65 -4.63
CA TRP A 113 13.24 -9.60 -5.72
C TRP A 113 13.57 -11.05 -5.32
N GLY A 114 13.87 -11.27 -4.04
CA GLY A 114 14.21 -12.58 -3.49
C GLY A 114 12.97 -13.38 -3.07
N ALA A 115 13.21 -14.46 -2.32
CA ALA A 115 12.14 -15.20 -1.67
C ALA A 115 11.46 -14.35 -0.58
N ILE A 116 10.16 -14.55 -0.39
CA ILE A 116 9.42 -13.95 0.73
C ILE A 116 10.04 -14.42 2.03
N HIS A 117 10.34 -13.47 2.94
CA HIS A 117 10.96 -13.80 4.21
C HIS A 117 9.98 -14.57 5.12
N PRO A 118 10.38 -15.65 5.80
CA PRO A 118 9.48 -16.46 6.65
C PRO A 118 8.73 -15.66 7.73
N ALA A 119 9.29 -14.54 8.18
CA ALA A 119 8.63 -13.63 9.12
C ALA A 119 7.29 -13.04 8.59
N ASP A 120 7.07 -13.04 7.27
CA ASP A 120 5.83 -12.57 6.65
C ASP A 120 4.78 -13.69 6.47
N GLU A 121 5.07 -14.95 6.80
CA GLU A 121 4.10 -16.06 6.62
C GLU A 121 2.78 -15.80 7.36
N GLY A 122 2.85 -15.27 8.59
CA GLY A 122 1.66 -14.93 9.38
C GLY A 122 0.81 -13.83 8.73
N LEU A 123 1.44 -12.90 8.01
CA LEU A 123 0.75 -11.80 7.34
C LEU A 123 -0.14 -12.30 6.19
N VAL A 124 0.23 -13.39 5.52
CA VAL A 124 -0.57 -13.97 4.43
C VAL A 124 -1.95 -14.40 4.94
N ALA A 125 -1.99 -15.13 6.05
CA ALA A 125 -3.25 -15.58 6.65
C ALA A 125 -4.10 -14.39 7.15
N GLU A 126 -3.45 -13.39 7.75
CA GLU A 126 -4.11 -12.18 8.22
C GLU A 126 -4.76 -11.39 7.07
N LEU A 127 -4.01 -11.15 5.98
CA LEU A 127 -4.50 -10.44 4.80
C LEU A 127 -5.65 -11.21 4.15
N ALA A 128 -5.55 -12.53 4.03
CA ALA A 128 -6.63 -13.36 3.49
C ALA A 128 -7.93 -13.21 4.31
N GLY A 129 -7.84 -13.27 5.64
CA GLY A 129 -8.99 -13.07 6.52
C GLY A 129 -9.60 -11.68 6.39
N ARG A 130 -8.77 -10.64 6.25
CA ARG A 130 -9.23 -9.27 6.11
C ARG A 130 -9.86 -8.98 4.75
N ILE A 131 -9.32 -9.56 3.68
CA ILE A 131 -9.89 -9.49 2.32
C ILE A 131 -11.28 -10.16 2.31
N ALA A 132 -11.43 -11.30 2.97
CA ALA A 132 -12.72 -12.00 3.06
C ALA A 132 -13.81 -11.22 3.81
N ALA A 133 -13.43 -10.21 4.59
CA ALA A 133 -14.35 -9.34 5.35
C ALA A 133 -14.61 -7.99 4.67
N LEU A 134 -14.11 -7.77 3.45
CA LEU A 134 -14.42 -6.58 2.68
C LEU A 134 -15.91 -6.55 2.28
N PRO A 135 -16.50 -5.34 2.15
CA PRO A 135 -17.92 -5.16 1.82
C PRO A 135 -18.28 -5.61 0.40
#